data_AF-A0A0K8JIZ5-F1
#
_entry.id   AF-A0A0K8JIZ5-F1
#
_cell.length_a   1.000
_cell.length_b   1.000
_cell.length_c   1.000
_cell.angle_alpha   90.00
_cell.angle_beta   90.00
_cell.angle_gamma   90.00
#
_symmetry.space_group_name_H-M   'P 1'
#
loop_
_entity.id
_entity.type
_entity.pdbx_description
1 polymer ?
#
loop_
_entity_poly.entity_id
_entity_poly.type
_entity_poly.pdbx_seq_one_letter_code
_entity_poly.pdbx_strand_id
1 'polypeptide(L)' 'MSDLKPQQQAIESARLRLHKLVAEKGGRLSDPEVAELSAYLDKLIVEYERSKRERAVNSNK' A
#
# COMPACT_ATOMS: atom_id res chain seq x y z
N MET A 1 9.76 7.62 -17.70
CA MET A 1 8.69 8.27 -16.91
C MET A 1 8.16 7.24 -15.93
N SER A 2 8.14 7.57 -14.64
CA SER A 2 8.21 6.61 -13.54
C SER A 2 6.86 5.95 -13.23
N ASP A 3 6.70 4.66 -13.57
CA ASP A 3 5.55 3.81 -13.19
C ASP A 3 5.33 3.69 -11.67
N LEU A 4 6.26 4.22 -10.88
CA LEU A 4 6.16 4.33 -9.42
C LEU A 4 5.04 5.30 -9.00
N LYS A 5 4.67 6.29 -9.83
CA LYS A 5 3.63 7.27 -9.49
C LYS A 5 2.26 6.61 -9.26
N PRO A 6 1.76 5.73 -10.16
CA PRO A 6 0.55 4.96 -9.92
C PRO A 6 0.59 4.09 -8.65
N GLN A 7 1.69 3.36 -8.41
CA GLN A 7 1.83 2.49 -7.24
C GLN A 7 1.84 3.31 -5.93
N GLN A 8 2.54 4.43 -5.90
CA GLN A 8 2.54 5.36 -4.76
C GLN A 8 1.14 5.95 -4.50
N GLN A 9 0.42 6.32 -5.56
CA GLN A 9 -0.96 6.82 -5.44
C GLN A 9 -1.91 5.74 -4.90
N ALA A 10 -1.75 4.48 -5.33
CA ALA A 10 -2.54 3.37 -4.82
C ALA A 10 -2.27 3.11 -3.33
N ILE A 11 -1.00 3.12 -2.91
CA ILE A 11 -0.61 3.00 -1.50
C ILE A 11 -1.23 4.13 -0.67
N GLU A 12 -1.09 5.38 -1.10
CA GLU A 12 -1.62 6.51 -0.33
C GLU A 12 -3.15 6.49 -0.26
N SER A 13 -3.82 6.12 -1.35
CA SER A 13 -5.28 5.95 -1.38
C SER A 13 -5.73 4.85 -0.41
N ALA A 14 -5.03 3.71 -0.37
CA ALA A 14 -5.32 2.62 0.56
C ALA A 14 -5.06 3.02 2.02
N ARG A 15 -3.99 3.79 2.30
CA ARG A 15 -3.71 4.34 3.65
C ARG A 15 -4.82 5.25 4.14
N LEU A 16 -5.26 6.20 3.30
CA LEU A 16 -6.36 7.10 3.64
C LEU A 16 -7.65 6.32 3.90
N ARG A 17 -7.94 5.30 3.09
CA ARG A 17 -9.11 4.44 3.28
C ARG A 17 -9.02 3.65 4.58
N LEU A 18 -7.85 3.10 4.92
CA LEU A 18 -7.63 2.36 6.16
C LEU A 18 -7.80 3.25 7.38
N HIS A 19 -7.25 4.47 7.37
CA HIS A 19 -7.43 5.43 8.46
C HIS A 19 -8.90 5.79 8.68
N LYS A 20 -9.65 6.06 7.60
CA LYS A 20 -11.09 6.33 7.68
C LYS A 20 -11.85 5.14 8.25
N LEU A 21 -11.57 3.94 7.73
CA LEU A 21 -12.23 2.72 8.17
C LEU A 21 -11.97 2.42 9.65
N VAL A 22 -10.72 2.55 10.12
CA VAL A 22 -10.39 2.39 11.54
C VAL A 22 -11.15 3.39 12.40
N ALA A 23 -11.26 4.65 11.97
CA ALA A 23 -12.03 5.68 12.68
C ALA A 23 -13.53 5.33 12.73
N GLU A 24 -14.11 4.90 11.60
CA GLU A 24 -15.51 4.49 11.49
C GLU A 24 -15.84 3.25 12.35
N LYS A 25 -14.91 2.29 12.45
CA LYS A 25 -15.07 1.09 13.29
C LYS A 25 -14.77 1.33 14.77
N GLY A 26 -14.43 2.56 15.16
CA GLY A 26 -14.14 2.95 16.53
C GLY A 26 -12.80 2.39 17.04
N GLY A 27 -11.78 2.33 16.18
CA GLY A 27 -10.46 1.82 16.52
C GLY A 27 -10.37 0.28 16.59
N ARG A 28 -11.40 -0.44 16.14
CA ARG A 28 -11.39 -1.92 16.11
C ARG A 28 -10.51 -2.44 14.99
N LEU A 29 -9.23 -2.66 15.31
CA LEU A 29 -8.24 -3.21 14.38
C LEU A 29 -8.49 -4.68 14.01
N SER A 30 -9.24 -5.41 14.84
CA SER A 30 -9.65 -6.79 14.56
C SER A 30 -10.93 -6.89 13.72
N ASP A 31 -11.51 -5.76 13.32
CA ASP A 31 -12.64 -5.77 12.39
C ASP A 31 -12.19 -6.43 11.07
N PRO A 32 -12.92 -7.41 10.53
CA PRO A 32 -12.50 -8.13 9.33
C PRO A 32 -12.21 -7.21 8.14
N GLU A 33 -12.98 -6.13 7.99
CA GLU A 33 -12.81 -5.17 6.89
C GLU A 33 -11.52 -4.35 7.07
N VAL A 34 -11.19 -3.98 8.32
CA VAL A 34 -9.92 -3.32 8.65
C VAL A 34 -8.74 -4.24 8.40
N ALA A 35 -8.85 -5.51 8.80
CA ALA A 35 -7.80 -6.50 8.62
C ALA A 35 -7.53 -6.78 7.13
N GLU A 36 -8.59 -6.96 6.33
CA GLU A 36 -8.47 -7.15 4.88
C GLU A 36 -7.82 -5.95 4.19
N LEU A 37 -8.26 -4.73 4.53
CA LEU A 37 -7.70 -3.52 3.95
C LEU A 37 -6.25 -3.27 4.38
N SER A 38 -5.89 -3.64 5.61
CA SER A 38 -4.50 -3.63 6.09
C SER A 38 -3.63 -4.60 5.30
N ALA A 39 -4.09 -5.85 5.13
CA ALA A 39 -3.36 -6.85 4.36
C ALA A 39 -3.19 -6.45 2.89
N TYR A 40 -4.21 -5.81 2.31
CA TYR A 40 -4.13 -5.24 0.97
C TYR A 40 -3.07 -4.13 0.87
N LEU A 41 -3.03 -3.22 1.84
CA LEU A 41 -2.02 -2.16 1.90
C LEU A 41 -0.60 -2.74 2.01
N ASP A 42 -0.39 -3.75 2.86
CA ASP A 42 0.91 -4.41 3.01
C ASP A 42 1.37 -5.03 1.69
N LYS A 43 0.46 -5.67 0.95
CA LYS A 43 0.75 -6.23 -0.38
C LYS A 43 1.21 -5.14 -1.35
N LEU A 44 0.51 -4.00 -1.41
CA LEU A 44 0.89 -2.89 -2.28
C LEU A 44 2.28 -2.33 -1.95
N ILE A 45 2.62 -2.22 -0.66
CA ILE A 45 3.94 -1.75 -0.20
C ILE A 45 5.03 -2.74 -0.64
N VAL A 46 4.82 -4.04 -0.45
CA VAL A 46 5.78 -5.07 -0.86
C VAL A 46 5.99 -5.05 -2.38
N GLU A 47 4.93 -4.95 -3.17
CA GLU A 47 5.00 -4.89 -4.64
C GLU A 47 5.74 -3.63 -5.12
N TYR A 48 5.50 -2.49 -4.48
CA TYR A 48 6.21 -1.26 -4.76
C TYR A 48 7.71 -1.37 -4.44
N GLU A 49 8.07 -1.89 -3.27
CA GLU A 49 9.48 -2.06 -2.87
C GLU A 49 10.20 -3.06 -3.77
N ARG A 50 9.53 -4.15 -4.20
CA ARG A 50 10.08 -5.08 -5.21
C ARG A 50 10.31 -4.39 -6.55
N SER A 51 9.30 -3.70 -7.07
CA SER A 51 9.36 -2.96 -8.34
C SER A 51 10.47 -1.91 -8.33
N LYS A 52 10.64 -1.21 -7.21
CA LYS A 52 11.69 -0.21 -7.00
C LYS A 52 13.09 -0.84 -7.02
N ARG A 53 13.28 -1.99 -6.35
CA ARG A 53 14.55 -2.73 -6.34
C ARG A 53 14.93 -3.25 -7.71
N GLU A 54 14.00 -3.86 -8.44
CA GLU A 54 14.25 -4.40 -9.78
C GLU A 54 14.72 -3.30 -10.76
N ARG A 55 14.12 -2.11 -10.68
CA ARG A 55 14.53 -0.96 -11.49
C ARG A 55 15.91 -0.43 -11.09
N ALA A 56 16.22 -0.39 -9.79
CA ALA A 56 17.54 0.01 -9.32
C ALA A 56 18.65 -0.94 -9.79
N VAL A 57 18.37 -2.25 -9.85
CA VAL A 57 19.30 -3.26 -10.39
C VAL A 57 19.45 -3.11 -11.91
N ASN A 58 18.35 -2.88 -12.64
CA ASN A 58 18.38 -2.74 -14.10
C ASN A 58 19.00 -1.42 -14.61
N SER A 59 19.10 -0.38 -13.79
CA SER A 59 19.79 0.88 -14.15
C SER A 59 21.32 0.82 -14.02
N ASN A 60 21.87 -0.27 -13.48
CA ASN A 60 23.31 -0.47 -13.28
C ASN A 60 23.95 -1.43 -14.30
N LYS A 61 23.26 -1.74 -15.41
CA LYS A 61 23.71 -2.70 -16.43
C LYS A 61 23.79 -2.07 -17.81
#